data_AF-A0A9D5S3B2-F1
#
_entry.id   AF-A0A9D5S3B2-F1
#
_cell.length_a   1.000
_cell.length_b   1.000
_cell.length_c   1.000
_cell.angle_alpha   90.00
_cell.angle_beta   90.00
_cell.angle_gamma   90.00
#
_symmetry.space_group_name_H-M   'P 1'
#
loop_
_entity.id
_entity.type
_entity.pdbx_description
1 polymer ?
#
loop_
_entity_poly.entity_id
_entity_poly.type
_entity_poly.pdbx_seq_one_letter_code
_entity_poly.pdbx_strand_id
1 'polypeptide(L)'
;MLNEIGEKLREARESHGVSIEEAAEDLNIRPTQLKNLEDGNIKEFKDIFYVKFFIRDYAKYLGLDGEKILDDFNEFLFDYTSRIPLDKIKEASEPVVEEPKKVASPYTKPQKENFFMSYKLVYIIIVIVIIIIGYLVVSSIKNEKIVDGNIAYQYITE
;
A
#
# COMPACT_ATOMS: atom_id res chain seq x y z
N MET A 1 -37.15 -13.85 -2.27
CA MET A 1 -36.56 -12.53 -1.92
C MET A 1 -35.47 -12.08 -2.88
N LEU A 2 -34.23 -12.58 -2.85
CA LEU A 2 -33.20 -12.07 -3.78
C LEU A 2 -33.54 -12.29 -5.26
N ASN A 3 -34.03 -13.48 -5.59
CA ASN A 3 -34.50 -13.78 -6.95
C ASN A 3 -35.71 -12.91 -7.32
N GLU A 4 -36.59 -12.56 -6.37
CA GLU A 4 -37.73 -11.68 -6.65
C GLU A 4 -37.28 -10.26 -7.00
N ILE A 5 -36.21 -9.76 -6.36
CA ILE A 5 -35.59 -8.47 -6.71
C ILE A 5 -34.99 -8.54 -8.12
N GLY A 6 -34.26 -9.61 -8.43
CA GLY A 6 -33.66 -9.84 -9.75
C GLY A 6 -34.71 -9.93 -10.87
N GLU A 7 -35.76 -10.72 -10.66
CA GLU A 7 -36.88 -10.83 -11.61
C GLU A 7 -37.59 -9.49 -11.80
N LYS A 8 -37.83 -8.73 -10.74
CA LYS A 8 -38.46 -7.41 -10.85
C LYS A 8 -37.63 -6.41 -11.68
N LEU A 9 -36.31 -6.45 -11.55
CA LEU A 9 -35.40 -5.65 -12.37
C LEU A 9 -35.43 -6.10 -13.84
N ARG A 10 -35.43 -7.42 -14.07
CA ARG A 10 -35.55 -8.00 -15.42
C ARG A 10 -36.86 -7.62 -16.10
N GLU A 11 -37.98 -7.82 -15.41
CA GLU A 11 -39.32 -7.47 -15.89
C GLU A 11 -39.39 -5.98 -16.26
N ALA A 12 -38.85 -5.11 -15.40
CA ALA A 12 -38.79 -3.69 -15.67
C ALA A 12 -37.94 -3.39 -16.93
N ARG A 13 -36.75 -3.98 -17.07
CA ARG A 13 -35.92 -3.83 -18.28
C ARG A 13 -36.66 -4.27 -19.55
N GLU A 14 -37.23 -5.48 -19.52
CA GLU A 14 -37.93 -6.05 -20.65
C GLU A 14 -39.19 -5.25 -21.02
N SER A 15 -39.91 -4.71 -20.04
CA SER A 15 -41.06 -3.84 -20.29
C SER A 15 -40.69 -2.51 -20.97
N HIS A 16 -39.47 -2.02 -20.77
CA HIS A 16 -38.94 -0.84 -21.45
C HIS A 16 -38.30 -1.19 -22.81
N GLY A 17 -38.23 -2.47 -23.18
CA GLY A 17 -37.65 -2.93 -24.44
C GLY A 17 -36.13 -2.80 -24.52
N VAL A 18 -35.46 -2.63 -23.37
CA VAL A 18 -34.02 -2.40 -23.30
C VAL A 18 -33.27 -3.74 -23.26
N SER A 19 -32.20 -3.87 -24.06
CA SER A 19 -31.35 -5.05 -24.02
C SER A 19 -30.42 -5.05 -22.80
N ILE A 20 -29.94 -6.22 -22.39
CA ILE A 20 -29.01 -6.29 -21.25
C ILE A 20 -27.68 -5.60 -21.57
N GLU A 21 -27.26 -5.65 -22.84
CA GLU A 21 -26.06 -4.99 -23.36
C GLU A 21 -26.20 -3.46 -23.31
N GLU A 22 -27.35 -2.93 -23.74
CA GLU A 22 -27.64 -1.49 -23.75
C GLU A 22 -27.70 -0.92 -22.32
N ALA A 23 -28.46 -1.57 -21.43
CA ALA A 23 -28.51 -1.14 -20.02
C ALA A 23 -27.12 -1.20 -19.35
N ALA A 24 -26.33 -2.22 -19.69
CA ALA A 24 -24.98 -2.36 -19.17
C ALA A 24 -24.02 -1.28 -19.70
N GLU A 25 -24.15 -0.90 -20.97
CA GLU A 25 -23.39 0.20 -21.57
C GLU A 25 -23.75 1.55 -20.91
N ASP A 26 -25.04 1.86 -20.78
CA ASP A 26 -25.52 3.10 -20.18
C ASP A 26 -25.06 3.27 -18.73
N LEU A 27 -25.04 2.17 -17.97
CA LEU A 27 -24.64 2.15 -16.57
C LEU A 27 -23.13 1.92 -16.38
N ASN A 28 -22.37 1.77 -17.48
CA ASN A 28 -20.94 1.47 -17.46
C ASN A 28 -20.58 0.28 -16.55
N ILE A 29 -21.33 -0.82 -16.71
CA ILE A 29 -21.17 -2.08 -16.00
C ILE A 29 -21.05 -3.23 -16.97
N ARG A 30 -20.42 -4.33 -16.57
CA ARG A 30 -20.31 -5.48 -17.48
C ARG A 30 -21.69 -6.13 -17.66
N PRO A 31 -22.08 -6.55 -18.89
CA PRO A 31 -23.34 -7.27 -19.11
C PRO A 31 -23.49 -8.50 -18.22
N THR A 32 -22.38 -9.19 -17.93
CA THR A 32 -22.35 -10.33 -17.00
C THR A 32 -22.73 -9.95 -15.56
N GLN A 33 -22.37 -8.74 -15.11
CA GLN A 33 -22.75 -8.26 -13.78
C GLN A 33 -24.24 -7.90 -13.73
N LEU A 34 -24.77 -7.24 -14.77
CA LEU A 34 -26.21 -6.97 -14.83
C LEU A 34 -27.02 -8.26 -14.85
N LYS A 35 -26.56 -9.25 -15.63
CA LYS A 35 -27.17 -10.57 -15.68
C LYS A 35 -27.15 -11.27 -14.32
N ASN A 36 -26.00 -11.23 -13.63
CA ASN A 36 -25.89 -11.80 -12.29
C ASN A 36 -26.82 -11.09 -11.28
N LEU A 37 -27.10 -9.80 -11.46
CA LEU A 37 -28.11 -9.07 -10.69
C LEU A 37 -29.52 -9.62 -10.95
N GLU A 38 -29.90 -9.75 -12.21
CA GLU A 38 -31.20 -10.28 -12.63
C GLU A 38 -31.40 -11.75 -12.23
N ASP A 39 -30.33 -12.54 -12.22
CA ASP A 39 -30.34 -13.96 -11.81
C ASP A 39 -30.25 -14.12 -10.27
N GLY A 40 -30.10 -13.03 -9.51
CA GLY A 40 -29.91 -13.08 -8.06
C GLY A 40 -28.57 -13.70 -7.62
N ASN A 41 -27.59 -13.81 -8.53
CA ASN A 41 -26.29 -14.41 -8.26
C ASN A 41 -25.29 -13.40 -7.68
N ILE A 42 -25.51 -13.00 -6.43
CA ILE A 42 -24.65 -12.02 -5.74
C ILE A 42 -23.27 -12.55 -5.35
N LYS A 43 -23.04 -13.87 -5.45
CA LYS A 43 -21.76 -14.51 -5.07
C LYS A 43 -20.63 -14.21 -6.06
N GLU A 44 -20.97 -13.85 -7.29
CA GLU A 44 -20.01 -13.48 -8.34
C GLU A 44 -19.47 -12.04 -8.17
N PHE A 45 -20.02 -11.28 -7.24
CA PHE A 45 -19.56 -9.94 -6.93
C PHE A 45 -18.44 -10.00 -5.89
N LYS A 46 -17.44 -9.13 -6.07
CA LYS A 46 -16.30 -9.02 -5.16
C LYS A 46 -16.73 -8.65 -3.73
N ASP A 47 -17.74 -7.78 -3.61
CA ASP A 47 -18.21 -7.23 -2.35
C ASP A 47 -19.70 -6.87 -2.49
N ILE A 48 -20.42 -6.95 -1.38
CA ILE A 48 -21.81 -6.54 -1.26
C ILE A 48 -22.03 -5.06 -1.57
N PHE A 49 -21.01 -4.22 -1.34
CA PHE A 49 -21.06 -2.81 -1.72
C PHE A 49 -21.40 -2.62 -3.20
N TYR A 50 -20.78 -3.41 -4.09
CA TYR A 50 -21.04 -3.35 -5.53
C TYR A 50 -22.47 -3.74 -5.85
N VAL A 51 -22.98 -4.79 -5.20
CA VAL A 51 -24.36 -5.25 -5.40
C VAL A 51 -25.34 -4.15 -5.01
N LYS A 52 -25.18 -3.54 -3.84
CA LYS A 52 -26.05 -2.43 -3.38
C LYS A 52 -26.02 -1.24 -4.34
N PHE A 53 -24.82 -0.87 -4.79
CA PHE A 53 -24.63 0.22 -5.73
C PHE A 53 -25.38 -0.08 -7.05
N PHE A 54 -25.15 -1.25 -7.64
CA PHE A 54 -25.76 -1.62 -8.92
C PHE A 54 -27.27 -1.84 -8.82
N ILE A 55 -27.79 -2.43 -7.75
CA ILE A 55 -29.24 -2.57 -7.54
C ILE A 55 -29.91 -1.19 -7.57
N ARG A 56 -29.37 -0.25 -6.80
CA ARG A 56 -29.92 1.11 -6.70
C ARG A 56 -29.84 1.86 -8.02
N ASP A 57 -28.68 1.80 -8.67
CA ASP A 57 -28.42 2.52 -9.92
C ASP A 57 -29.27 1.97 -11.08
N TYR A 58 -29.35 0.64 -11.17
CA TYR A 58 -30.13 -0.03 -12.18
C TYR A 58 -31.64 0.17 -11.99
N ALA A 59 -32.13 0.11 -10.74
CA ALA A 59 -33.52 0.44 -10.44
C ALA A 59 -33.88 1.87 -10.86
N LYS A 60 -32.98 2.85 -10.60
CA LYS A 60 -33.18 4.25 -11.02
C LYS A 60 -33.21 4.39 -12.54
N TYR A 61 -32.30 3.70 -13.24
CA TYR A 61 -32.29 3.66 -14.70
C TYR A 61 -33.59 3.13 -15.31
N LEU A 62 -34.18 2.11 -14.68
CA LEU A 62 -35.44 1.49 -15.10
C LEU A 62 -36.70 2.27 -14.63
N GLY A 63 -36.54 3.46 -14.06
CA GLY A 63 -37.66 4.27 -13.57
C GLY A 63 -38.36 3.71 -12.32
N LEU A 64 -37.71 2.77 -11.61
CA LEU A 64 -38.19 2.24 -10.35
C LEU A 64 -37.72 3.11 -9.17
N ASP A 65 -38.37 2.94 -8.02
CA ASP A 65 -37.89 3.52 -6.76
C ASP A 65 -36.66 2.75 -6.27
N GLY A 66 -35.47 3.25 -6.62
CA GLY A 66 -34.21 2.60 -6.28
C GLY A 66 -33.89 2.56 -4.80
N GLU A 67 -34.42 3.46 -3.97
CA GLU A 67 -34.24 3.39 -2.51
C GLU A 67 -35.11 2.27 -1.94
N LYS A 68 -36.36 2.15 -2.40
CA LYS A 68 -37.25 1.05 -1.98
C LYS A 68 -36.68 -0.32 -2.34
N ILE A 69 -36.17 -0.50 -3.56
CA ILE A 69 -35.56 -1.78 -3.97
C ILE A 69 -34.29 -2.08 -3.15
N LEU A 70 -33.50 -1.05 -2.84
CA LEU A 70 -32.31 -1.20 -2.00
C LEU A 70 -32.68 -1.59 -0.56
N ASP A 71 -33.78 -1.06 -0.03
CA ASP A 71 -34.29 -1.43 1.30
C ASP A 71 -34.76 -2.90 1.33
N ASP A 72 -35.51 -3.35 0.32
CA ASP A 72 -35.90 -4.76 0.17
C ASP A 72 -34.65 -5.67 0.14
N PHE A 73 -33.58 -5.23 -0.51
CA PHE A 73 -32.30 -5.95 -0.54
C PHE A 73 -31.56 -5.92 0.80
N ASN A 74 -31.60 -4.80 1.52
CA ASN A 74 -30.99 -4.68 2.85
C ASN A 74 -31.69 -5.58 3.87
N GLU A 75 -33.02 -5.67 3.81
CA GLU A 75 -33.81 -6.59 4.64
C GLU A 75 -33.40 -8.05 4.36
N PHE A 76 -33.32 -8.45 3.09
CA PHE A 76 -32.80 -9.76 2.70
C PHE A 76 -31.40 -10.03 3.27
N LEU A 77 -30.49 -9.06 3.19
CA LEU A 77 -29.14 -9.21 3.72
C LEU A 77 -29.08 -9.30 5.24
N PHE A 78 -29.92 -8.54 5.94
CA PHE A 78 -30.03 -8.64 7.38
C PHE A 78 -30.48 -10.04 7.79
N ASP A 79 -31.49 -10.56 7.11
CA ASP A 79 -32.01 -11.92 7.31
C ASP A 79 -30.97 -13.01 7.00
N TYR A 80 -30.14 -12.78 5.99
CA TYR A 80 -29.05 -13.69 5.62
C TYR A 80 -27.91 -13.66 6.65
N THR A 81 -27.50 -12.47 7.09
CA THR A 81 -26.38 -12.31 8.03
C THR A 81 -26.75 -12.70 9.47
N SER A 82 -28.01 -12.51 9.88
CA SER A 82 -28.54 -12.93 11.19
C SER A 82 -28.52 -14.45 11.39
N ARG A 83 -28.47 -15.22 10.29
CA ARG A 83 -28.41 -16.69 10.30
C ARG A 83 -26.97 -17.24 10.28
N ILE A 84 -25.94 -16.38 10.27
CA ILE A 84 -24.55 -16.81 10.25
C ILE A 84 -24.15 -17.32 11.65
N PRO A 85 -23.63 -18.56 11.79
CA PRO A 85 -23.15 -19.06 13.07
C PRO A 85 -22.01 -18.19 13.62
N LEU A 86 -22.00 -17.93 14.92
CA LEU A 86 -20.96 -17.14 15.60
C LEU A 86 -19.54 -17.66 15.32
N ASP A 87 -19.39 -18.97 15.10
CA ASP A 87 -18.10 -19.60 14.80
C ASP A 87 -17.53 -19.15 13.44
N LYS A 88 -18.39 -18.92 12.44
CA LYS A 88 -17.99 -18.39 11.12
C LYS A 88 -17.65 -16.92 11.16
N ILE A 89 -18.29 -16.16 12.05
CA ILE A 89 -17.97 -14.75 12.28
C ILE A 89 -16.58 -14.63 12.92
N LYS A 90 -16.25 -15.52 13.87
CA LYS A 90 -14.91 -15.61 14.46
C LYS A 90 -13.85 -15.90 13.39
N GLU A 91 -14.07 -16.92 12.56
CA GLU A 91 -13.19 -17.29 11.45
C GLU A 91 -12.98 -16.14 10.44
N ALA A 92 -14.01 -15.35 10.13
CA ALA A 92 -13.91 -14.19 9.25
C ALA A 92 -13.32 -12.93 9.93
N SER A 93 -13.42 -12.84 11.26
CA SER A 93 -12.87 -11.74 12.07
C SER A 93 -11.41 -11.97 12.47
N GLU A 94 -10.93 -13.21 12.36
CA GLU A 94 -9.51 -13.50 12.42
C GLU A 94 -8.85 -12.73 11.26
N PRO A 95 -7.80 -11.93 11.54
CA PRO A 95 -7.14 -11.18 10.50
C PRO A 95 -6.62 -12.19 9.48
N VAL A 96 -7.15 -12.15 8.26
CA VAL A 96 -6.51 -12.79 7.12
C VAL A 96 -5.10 -12.21 7.08
N VAL A 97 -4.11 -12.99 7.49
CA VAL A 97 -2.70 -12.63 7.43
C VAL A 97 -2.29 -12.68 5.96
N GLU A 98 -2.83 -11.79 5.15
CA GLU A 98 -2.18 -11.39 3.91
C GLU A 98 -0.98 -10.57 4.34
N GLU A 99 0.22 -11.11 4.15
CA GLU A 99 1.44 -10.33 4.32
C GLU A 99 1.24 -9.00 3.59
N PRO A 100 1.42 -7.85 4.26
CA PRO A 100 1.24 -6.57 3.60
C PRO A 100 2.24 -6.53 2.45
N LYS A 101 1.73 -6.63 1.21
CA LYS A 101 2.50 -6.24 0.04
C LYS A 101 2.96 -4.84 0.36
N LYS A 102 4.28 -4.66 0.47
CA LYS A 102 4.89 -3.37 0.78
C LYS A 102 4.51 -2.39 -0.32
N VAL A 103 3.33 -1.77 -0.20
CA VAL A 103 2.90 -0.64 -1.01
C VAL A 103 3.74 0.53 -0.53
N ALA A 104 4.94 0.63 -1.10
CA ALA A 104 5.72 1.85 -1.01
C ALA A 104 4.92 2.93 -1.72
N SER A 105 4.45 3.93 -0.96
CA SER A 105 3.88 5.14 -1.56
C SER A 105 4.89 5.71 -2.55
N PRO A 106 4.48 6.09 -3.78
CA PRO A 106 5.39 6.70 -4.75
C PRO A 106 6.02 8.01 -4.25
N TYR A 107 5.46 8.59 -3.17
CA TYR A 107 5.92 9.82 -2.54
C TYR A 107 6.72 9.61 -1.25
N THR A 108 6.83 8.38 -0.76
CA THR A 108 7.58 8.05 0.45
C THR A 108 8.69 7.07 0.11
N LYS A 109 9.71 7.54 -0.63
CA LYS A 109 10.99 6.84 -0.63
C LYS A 109 11.58 7.05 0.77
N PRO A 110 11.77 6.00 1.61
CA PRO A 110 12.64 6.16 2.74
C PRO A 110 14.01 6.48 2.18
N GLN A 111 14.42 7.74 2.28
CA GLN A 111 15.78 8.14 1.99
C GLN A 111 16.62 7.45 3.06
N LYS A 112 17.17 6.28 2.70
CA LYS A 112 18.12 5.57 3.54
C LYS A 112 19.37 6.43 3.53
N GLU A 113 19.43 7.39 4.45
CA GLU A 113 20.60 8.19 4.67
C GLU A 113 21.73 7.23 5.02
N ASN A 114 22.69 7.11 4.11
CA ASN A 114 23.92 6.37 4.35
C ASN A 114 24.80 7.19 5.30
N PHE A 115 24.33 7.44 6.51
CA PHE A 115 25.04 8.17 7.56
C PHE A 115 26.23 7.37 8.12
N PHE A 116 26.29 6.06 7.82
CA PHE A 116 27.34 5.14 8.27
C PHE A 116 28.65 5.23 7.45
N MET A 117 28.72 6.10 6.45
CA MET A 117 29.91 6.24 5.59
C MET A 117 30.87 7.33 6.06
N SER A 118 30.38 8.35 6.80
CA SER A 118 31.20 9.49 7.24
C SER A 118 32.11 9.15 8.42
N TYR A 119 31.67 8.33 9.38
CA TYR A 119 32.50 8.05 10.57
C TYR A 119 33.78 7.26 10.25
N LYS A 120 33.75 6.39 9.22
CA LYS A 120 34.95 5.68 8.74
C LYS A 120 35.95 6.65 8.09
N LEU A 121 35.46 7.65 7.35
CA LEU A 121 36.32 8.70 6.79
C LEU A 121 36.92 9.58 7.89
N VAL A 122 36.12 9.98 8.88
CA VAL A 122 36.60 10.73 10.06
C VAL A 122 37.68 9.93 10.80
N TYR A 123 37.49 8.62 10.99
CA TYR A 123 38.47 7.74 11.60
C TYR A 123 39.79 7.70 10.81
N ILE A 124 39.73 7.55 9.48
CA ILE A 124 40.92 7.55 8.61
C ILE A 124 41.68 8.89 8.70
N ILE A 125 40.97 10.03 8.71
CA ILE A 125 41.58 11.36 8.85
C ILE A 125 42.29 11.49 10.19
N ILE A 126 41.67 11.05 11.30
CA ILE A 126 42.29 11.09 12.63
C ILE A 126 43.59 10.26 12.65
N VAL A 127 43.59 9.06 12.08
CA VAL A 127 44.79 8.20 12.02
C VAL A 127 45.91 8.86 11.21
N ILE A 128 45.60 9.50 10.08
CA ILE A 128 46.58 10.22 9.26
C ILE A 128 47.18 11.40 10.05
N VAL A 129 46.36 12.16 10.77
CA VAL A 129 46.84 13.28 11.61
C VAL A 129 47.79 12.79 12.70
N ILE A 130 47.50 11.67 13.36
CA ILE A 130 48.39 11.08 14.39
C ILE A 130 49.74 10.68 13.77
N ILE A 131 49.74 10.08 12.58
CA ILE A 131 50.97 9.70 11.88
C ILE A 131 51.80 10.93 11.53
N ILE A 132 51.17 12.00 11.03
CA ILE A 132 51.85 13.25 10.70
C ILE A 132 52.47 13.87 11.96
N ILE A 133 51.73 13.95 13.06
CA ILE A 133 52.24 14.47 14.34
C ILE A 133 53.43 13.63 14.82
N GLY A 134 53.32 12.30 14.78
CA GLY A 134 54.42 11.41 15.16
C GLY A 134 55.67 11.63 14.30
N TYR A 135 55.49 11.77 12.98
CA TYR A 135 56.60 12.09 12.07
C TYR A 135 57.24 13.44 12.40
N LEU A 136 56.44 14.48 12.67
CA LEU A 136 56.95 15.80 13.06
C LEU A 136 57.76 15.75 14.36
N VAL A 137 57.30 15.02 15.38
CA VAL A 137 58.02 14.86 16.65
C VAL A 137 59.36 14.13 16.44
N VAL A 138 59.36 13.03 15.69
CA VAL A 138 60.62 12.30 15.38
C VAL A 138 61.57 13.18 14.57
N SER A 139 61.04 13.96 13.61
CA SER A 139 61.81 14.92 12.82
C SER A 139 62.40 16.03 13.70
N SER A 140 61.64 16.55 14.68
CA SER A 140 62.13 17.54 15.64
C SER A 140 63.27 16.99 16.52
N ILE A 141 63.15 15.77 17.05
CA ILE A 141 64.22 15.15 17.87
C ILE A 141 65.47 14.88 17.04
N LYS A 142 65.32 14.43 15.79
CA LYS A 142 66.45 14.19 14.90
C LYS A 142 67.13 15.52 14.49
N ASN A 143 66.36 16.58 14.28
CA ASN A 143 66.90 17.91 14.03
C ASN A 143 67.65 18.46 15.25
N GLU A 144 67.16 18.24 16.48
CA GLU A 144 67.88 18.64 17.70
C GLU A 144 69.23 17.90 17.83
N LYS A 145 69.26 16.58 17.60
CA LYS A 145 70.52 15.80 17.57
C LYS A 145 71.46 16.18 16.42
N ILE A 146 70.94 16.59 15.27
CA ILE A 146 71.75 17.06 14.14
C ILE A 146 72.32 18.46 14.42
N VAL A 147 71.56 19.33 15.10
CA VAL A 147 72.06 20.63 15.54
C VAL A 147 73.16 20.43 16.59
N ASP A 148 72.92 19.67 17.68
CA ASP A 148 73.93 19.38 18.71
C ASP A 148 75.20 18.70 18.16
N GLY A 149 75.03 17.77 17.21
CA GLY A 149 76.16 17.15 16.51
C GLY A 149 76.99 18.17 15.73
N ASN A 150 76.34 19.07 14.98
CA ASN A 150 77.03 20.08 14.16
C ASN A 150 77.72 21.17 15.00
N ILE A 151 77.15 21.59 16.13
CA ILE A 151 77.85 22.52 17.06
C ILE A 151 79.05 21.82 17.70
N ALA A 152 78.94 20.54 18.11
CA ALA A 152 80.06 19.81 18.67
C ALA A 152 81.25 19.64 17.69
N TYR A 153 80.99 19.42 16.39
CA TYR A 153 82.05 19.39 15.38
C TYR A 153 82.70 20.75 15.11
N GLN A 154 81.99 21.86 15.34
CA GLN A 154 82.54 23.20 15.15
C GLN A 154 83.51 23.63 16.26
N TYR A 155 83.40 23.10 17.48
CA TYR A 155 84.33 23.42 18.59
C TYR A 155 85.58 22.53 18.66
N ILE A 156 85.67 21.46 17.87
CA ILE A 156 86.81 20.51 17.88
C ILE A 156 87.80 20.82 16.74
N THR A 157 87.44 21.72 15.82
CA THR A 157 88.32 22.22 14.76
C THR A 157 88.67 23.70 14.98
N GLU A 158 89.48 23.97 16.00
CA GLU A 158 90.44 25.08 16.04
C GLU A 158 91.70 24.62 16.78
#